data_AF-A0A2G9MK79-F1
#
_entry.id   AF-A0A2G9MK79-F1
#
_cell.length_a   1.000
_cell.length_b   1.000
_cell.length_c   1.000
_cell.angle_alpha   90.00
_cell.angle_beta   90.00
_cell.angle_gamma   90.00
#
_symmetry.space_group_name_H-M   'P 1'
#
loop_
_entity.id
_entity.type
_entity.pdbx_description
1 polymer ?
#
loop_
_entity_poly.entity_id
_entity_poly.type
_entity_poly.pdbx_seq_one_letter_code
_entity_poly.pdbx_strand_id
1 'polypeptide(L)'
;MAKNNVLDSIKDVADKIYKTIQKKKNPNVEIPIRSLNNVSYDAEKGYFELVGKLKERTLTASTIKTFAQTLRMMSLSKDLVEGDDIATKREAYYVSKNWGDARFKEQPESDNVMDDIEAMLMTNREQMGFVPEEKGGAVAGNLIVIDKDEDGKELKIDCTKFGSGAYSVPTIVEHLKFQTNAKFI
;
A
#
# COMPACT_ATOMS: atom_id res chain seq x y z
N MET A 1 -15.46 -5.03 -3.47
CA MET A 1 -14.41 -5.63 -2.64
C MET A 1 -14.59 -5.10 -1.23
N ALA A 2 -14.53 -5.98 -0.22
CA ALA A 2 -14.69 -5.55 1.17
C ALA A 2 -13.68 -4.44 1.47
N LYS A 3 -14.09 -3.40 2.21
CA LYS A 3 -13.14 -2.47 2.85
C LYS A 3 -12.27 -3.33 3.75
N ASN A 4 -11.14 -3.80 3.24
CA ASN A 4 -10.13 -4.45 4.05
C ASN A 4 -9.58 -3.33 4.92
N ASN A 5 -10.04 -3.29 6.17
CA ASN A 5 -9.54 -2.34 7.13
C ASN A 5 -8.07 -2.73 7.36
N VAL A 6 -7.15 -1.91 6.86
CA VAL A 6 -5.71 -2.17 6.95
C VAL A 6 -5.29 -2.49 8.38
N LEU A 7 -5.93 -1.83 9.36
CA LEU A 7 -5.71 -2.08 10.78
C LEU A 7 -6.07 -3.51 11.19
N ASP A 8 -7.19 -4.05 10.71
CA ASP A 8 -7.61 -5.42 11.00
C ASP A 8 -6.64 -6.43 10.36
N SER A 9 -6.21 -6.18 9.11
CA SER A 9 -5.21 -7.02 8.44
C SER A 9 -3.85 -7.02 9.15
N ILE A 10 -3.37 -5.85 9.57
CA ILE A 10 -2.13 -5.72 10.36
C ILE A 10 -2.28 -6.46 11.69
N LYS A 11 -3.41 -6.28 12.37
CA LYS A 11 -3.70 -6.93 13.65
C LYS A 11 -3.75 -8.45 13.53
N ASP A 12 -4.37 -8.97 12.47
CA ASP A 12 -4.43 -10.41 12.22
C ASP A 12 -3.04 -11.03 12.04
N VAL A 13 -2.16 -10.36 11.29
CA VAL A 13 -0.76 -10.79 11.12
C VAL A 13 -0.03 -10.74 12.47
N ALA A 14 -0.16 -9.63 13.20
CA ALA A 14 0.47 -9.47 14.51
C ALA A 14 0.01 -10.52 15.53
N ASP A 15 -1.29 -10.79 15.59
CA ASP A 15 -1.90 -11.79 16.48
C ASP A 15 -1.42 -13.20 16.17
N LYS A 16 -1.28 -13.56 14.88
CA LYS A 16 -0.72 -14.86 14.46
C LYS A 16 0.72 -15.02 14.93
N ILE A 17 1.55 -14.00 14.74
CA ILE A 17 2.95 -14.00 15.20
C ILE A 17 3.00 -14.13 16.73
N TYR A 18 2.22 -13.32 17.44
CA TYR A 18 2.17 -13.31 18.90
C TYR A 18 1.75 -14.67 19.47
N LYS A 19 0.66 -15.27 18.96
CA LYS A 19 0.18 -16.60 19.37
C LYS A 19 1.23 -17.70 19.08
N THR A 20 2.01 -17.57 18.01
CA THR A 20 3.06 -18.53 17.67
C THR A 20 4.22 -18.44 18.67
N ILE A 21 4.64 -17.23 19.02
CA ILE A 21 5.66 -16.98 20.05
C ILE A 21 5.20 -17.49 21.42
N GLN A 22 3.95 -17.23 21.82
CA GLN A 22 3.40 -17.73 23.09
C GLN A 22 3.43 -19.27 23.18
N LYS A 23 3.27 -19.95 22.05
CA LYS A 23 3.40 -21.41 21.93
C LYS A 23 4.87 -21.90 21.89
N LYS A 24 5.84 -21.00 22.10
CA LYS A 24 7.29 -21.27 21.99
C LYS A 24 7.70 -21.86 20.64
N LYS A 25 6.98 -21.49 19.57
CA LYS A 25 7.31 -21.86 18.19
C LYS A 25 7.94 -20.67 17.48
N ASN A 26 8.77 -20.96 16.47
CA ASN A 26 9.37 -19.91 15.64
C ASN A 26 8.28 -19.29 14.77
N PRO A 27 8.04 -17.96 14.87
CA PRO A 27 7.08 -17.30 14.00
C PRO A 27 7.64 -17.13 12.59
N ASN A 28 6.74 -17.17 11.61
CA ASN A 28 6.98 -16.87 10.21
C ASN A 28 5.88 -15.95 9.67
N VAL A 29 6.18 -15.29 8.56
CA VAL A 29 5.19 -14.60 7.72
C VAL A 29 5.32 -15.11 6.29
N GLU A 30 4.18 -15.26 5.62
CA GLU A 30 4.09 -15.66 4.23
C GLU A 30 3.88 -14.42 3.37
N ILE A 31 4.73 -14.23 2.37
CA ILE A 31 4.71 -13.06 1.49
C ILE A 31 4.64 -13.56 0.04
N PRO A 32 3.77 -13.04 -0.82
CA PRO A 32 3.78 -13.39 -2.23
C PRO A 32 5.12 -13.08 -2.90
N ILE A 33 5.59 -13.95 -3.78
CA ILE A 33 6.80 -13.69 -4.57
C ILE A 33 6.44 -12.71 -5.69
N ARG A 34 6.95 -11.48 -5.62
CA ARG A 34 6.70 -10.42 -6.62
C ARG A 34 7.69 -10.52 -7.80
N SER A 35 7.63 -11.60 -8.58
CA SER A 35 8.50 -11.80 -9.75
C SER A 35 7.71 -12.27 -10.97
N LEU A 36 8.27 -12.07 -12.17
CA LEU A 36 7.67 -12.49 -13.44
C LEU A 36 7.39 -14.01 -13.49
N ASN A 37 8.16 -14.80 -12.75
CA ASN A 37 7.96 -16.25 -12.65
C ASN A 37 6.80 -16.65 -11.70
N ASN A 38 6.12 -15.68 -11.10
CA ASN A 38 4.97 -15.86 -10.21
C ASN A 38 3.76 -15.01 -10.62
N VAL A 39 3.68 -14.61 -11.88
CA VAL A 39 2.51 -13.91 -12.43
C VAL A 39 2.01 -14.62 -13.67
N SER A 40 0.71 -14.48 -13.91
CA SER A 40 0.05 -14.81 -15.17
C SER A 40 -0.50 -13.53 -15.77
N TYR A 41 -0.43 -13.40 -17.08
CA TYR A 41 -1.02 -12.28 -17.81
C TYR A 41 -2.26 -12.78 -18.54
N ASP A 42 -3.36 -12.07 -18.35
CA ASP A 42 -4.60 -12.28 -19.08
C ASP A 42 -4.80 -11.08 -20.02
N ALA A 43 -4.80 -11.34 -21.33
CA ALA A 43 -4.92 -10.31 -22.35
C ALA A 43 -6.33 -9.68 -22.38
N GLU A 44 -7.36 -10.38 -21.94
CA GLU A 44 -8.72 -9.83 -21.84
C GLU A 44 -8.84 -8.89 -20.64
N LYS A 45 -8.19 -9.24 -19.52
CA LYS A 45 -8.17 -8.40 -18.32
C LYS A 45 -7.17 -7.24 -18.40
N GLY A 46 -6.06 -7.43 -19.12
CA GLY A 46 -5.04 -6.41 -19.36
C GLY A 46 -4.04 -6.19 -18.22
N TYR A 47 -4.01 -7.04 -17.18
CA TYR A 47 -3.07 -6.92 -16.06
C TYR A 47 -2.51 -8.27 -15.59
N PHE A 48 -1.44 -8.22 -14.79
CA PHE A 48 -0.80 -9.40 -14.21
C PHE A 48 -1.49 -9.84 -12.91
N GLU A 49 -1.77 -11.14 -12.78
CA GLU A 49 -2.31 -11.77 -11.58
C GLU A 49 -1.26 -12.70 -10.95
N LEU A 50 -1.09 -12.64 -9.62
CA LEU A 50 -0.20 -13.53 -8.88
C LEU A 50 -0.73 -14.97 -8.95
N VAL A 51 0.13 -15.94 -9.27
CA VAL A 51 -0.25 -17.37 -9.38
C VAL A 51 -0.13 -18.15 -8.07
N GLY A 52 0.17 -17.45 -6.96
CA GLY A 52 0.09 -18.00 -5.60
C GLY A 52 1.39 -18.56 -5.00
N LYS A 53 2.56 -18.40 -5.64
CA LYS A 53 3.83 -18.78 -4.97
C LYS A 53 4.14 -17.78 -3.84
N LEU A 54 4.40 -18.31 -2.66
CA LEU A 54 4.73 -17.54 -1.46
C LEU A 54 6.19 -17.82 -1.07
N LYS A 55 6.84 -16.82 -0.48
CA LYS A 55 8.09 -16.96 0.27
C LYS A 55 7.78 -16.86 1.75
N GLU A 56 8.44 -17.68 2.56
CA GLU A 56 8.38 -17.57 4.01
C GLU A 56 9.53 -16.71 4.54
N ARG A 57 9.22 -15.80 5.46
CA ARG A 57 10.21 -15.08 6.27
C ARG A 57 10.04 -15.50 7.72
N THR A 58 10.92 -16.40 8.16
CA THR A 58 10.95 -16.92 9.54
C THR A 58 11.84 -16.06 10.43
N LEU A 59 11.56 -15.97 11.73
CA LEU A 59 12.46 -15.33 12.69
C LEU A 59 13.67 -16.22 12.99
N THR A 60 14.77 -16.03 12.24
CA THR A 60 16.04 -16.75 12.40
C THR A 60 17.22 -15.78 12.45
N ALA A 61 18.41 -16.24 12.83
CA ALA A 61 19.59 -15.36 12.97
C ALA A 61 19.93 -14.58 11.68
N SER A 62 19.72 -15.17 10.50
CA SER A 62 20.01 -14.52 9.20
C SER A 62 18.92 -13.55 8.75
N THR A 63 17.68 -13.73 9.22
CA THR A 63 16.48 -12.98 8.78
C THR A 63 15.90 -12.08 9.87
N ILE A 64 16.50 -12.06 11.07
CA ILE A 64 15.99 -11.33 12.22
C ILE A 64 15.80 -9.84 11.94
N LYS A 65 16.75 -9.22 11.23
CA LYS A 65 16.69 -7.80 10.89
C LYS A 65 15.50 -7.49 9.97
N THR A 66 15.33 -8.25 8.90
CA THR A 66 14.25 -8.04 7.92
C THR A 66 12.88 -8.40 8.50
N PHE A 67 12.81 -9.40 9.38
CA PHE A 67 11.60 -9.71 10.14
C PHE A 67 11.21 -8.54 11.06
N ALA A 68 12.17 -8.01 11.83
CA ALA A 68 11.95 -6.85 12.69
C ALA A 68 11.54 -5.59 11.91
N GLN A 69 12.18 -5.33 10.76
CA GLN A 69 11.82 -4.24 9.85
C GLN A 69 10.39 -4.35 9.33
N THR A 70 9.95 -5.57 9.01
CA THR A 70 8.57 -5.84 8.56
C THR A 70 7.57 -5.45 9.66
N LEU A 71 7.82 -5.90 10.90
CA LEU A 71 6.99 -5.55 12.05
C LEU A 71 6.98 -4.04 12.34
N ARG A 72 8.15 -3.39 12.28
CA ARG A 72 8.27 -1.95 12.51
C ARG A 72 7.54 -1.13 11.44
N MET A 73 7.61 -1.54 10.19
CA MET A 73 6.90 -0.86 9.11
C MET A 73 5.39 -1.06 9.19
N MET A 74 4.91 -2.24 9.57
CA MET A 74 3.49 -2.45 9.89
C MET A 74 3.03 -1.62 11.09
N SER A 75 3.87 -1.48 12.12
CA SER A 75 3.58 -0.60 13.26
C SER A 75 3.48 0.86 12.83
N LEU A 76 4.40 1.34 11.99
CA LEU A 76 4.34 2.69 11.43
C LEU A 76 3.06 2.89 10.62
N SER A 77 2.71 1.94 9.76
CA SER A 77 1.46 1.99 9.00
C SER A 77 0.22 2.04 9.90
N LYS A 78 0.18 1.23 10.97
CA LYS A 78 -0.89 1.30 11.96
C LYS A 78 -1.01 2.71 12.56
N ASP A 79 0.11 3.29 12.99
CA ASP A 79 0.10 4.61 13.63
C ASP A 79 -0.35 5.71 12.65
N LEU A 80 0.05 5.64 11.37
CA LEU A 80 -0.41 6.54 10.32
C LEU A 80 -1.92 6.42 10.08
N VAL A 81 -2.42 5.20 9.91
CA VAL A 81 -3.85 4.95 9.61
C VAL A 81 -4.75 5.29 10.81
N GLU A 82 -4.32 5.01 12.05
CA GLU A 82 -5.06 5.42 13.26
C GLU A 82 -5.07 6.94 13.48
N GLY A 83 -3.99 7.61 13.05
CA GLY A 83 -3.83 9.07 13.16
C GLY A 83 -4.46 9.88 12.02
N ASP A 84 -5.03 9.22 11.00
CA ASP A 84 -5.44 9.84 9.73
C ASP A 84 -4.29 10.66 9.09
N ASP A 85 -3.08 10.12 9.18
CA ASP A 85 -1.83 10.74 8.72
C ASP A 85 -1.21 9.96 7.56
N ILE A 86 -0.29 10.60 6.84
CA ILE A 86 0.41 10.03 5.69
C ILE A 86 1.91 10.25 5.79
N ALA A 87 2.69 9.31 5.23
CA ALA A 87 4.13 9.45 5.09
C ALA A 87 4.55 9.13 3.66
N THR A 88 5.41 9.97 3.10
CA THR A 88 6.11 9.63 1.87
C THR A 88 7.08 8.47 2.09
N LYS A 89 7.48 7.80 1.00
CA LYS A 89 8.51 6.75 1.06
C LYS A 89 9.81 7.21 1.71
N ARG A 90 10.24 8.45 1.47
CA ARG A 90 11.45 9.01 2.08
C ARG A 90 11.26 9.29 3.56
N GLU A 91 10.11 9.83 3.96
CA GLU A 91 9.81 10.04 5.38
C GLU A 91 9.78 8.72 6.14
N ALA A 92 9.12 7.68 5.61
CA ALA A 92 9.13 6.34 6.20
C ALA A 92 10.57 5.79 6.37
N TYR A 93 11.44 6.01 5.38
CA TYR A 93 12.85 5.67 5.46
C TYR A 93 13.59 6.47 6.55
N TYR A 94 13.33 7.77 6.69
CA TYR A 94 13.95 8.59 7.75
C TYR A 94 13.45 8.24 9.15
N VAL A 95 12.15 7.97 9.31
CA VAL A 95 11.56 7.46 10.56
C VAL A 95 12.27 6.17 10.99
N SER A 96 12.61 5.30 10.03
CA SER A 96 13.33 4.06 10.32
C SER A 96 14.71 4.23 10.95
N LYS A 97 15.34 5.42 10.82
CA LYS A 97 16.65 5.68 11.43
C LYS A 97 16.62 5.60 12.95
N ASN A 98 15.44 5.78 13.54
CA ASN A 98 15.20 5.65 14.97
C ASN A 98 14.90 4.21 15.42
N TRP A 99 14.89 3.22 14.51
CA TRP A 99 14.57 1.82 14.85
C TRP A 99 15.76 1.01 15.39
N GLY A 100 16.87 1.67 15.75
CA GLY A 100 18.06 1.01 16.27
C GLY A 100 18.66 0.02 15.25
N ASP A 101 18.88 -1.22 15.68
CA ASP A 101 19.47 -2.28 14.83
C ASP A 101 18.58 -2.64 13.61
N ALA A 102 17.29 -2.34 13.68
CA ALA A 102 16.35 -2.55 12.58
C ALA A 102 16.31 -1.38 11.58
N ARG A 103 17.14 -0.34 11.71
CA ARG A 103 17.17 0.78 10.76
C ARG A 103 17.50 0.31 9.33
N PHE A 104 16.86 0.95 8.35
CA PHE A 104 17.25 0.78 6.96
C PHE A 104 18.57 1.50 6.69
N LYS A 105 19.45 0.87 5.91
CA LYS A 105 20.72 1.48 5.49
C LYS A 105 20.50 2.36 4.27
N GLU A 106 19.66 1.90 3.35
CA GLU A 106 19.41 2.54 2.05
C GLU A 106 17.91 2.53 1.73
N GLN A 107 17.46 3.49 0.93
CA GLN A 107 16.07 3.63 0.51
C GLN A 107 15.51 2.37 -0.19
N PRO A 108 16.25 1.67 -1.08
CA PRO A 108 15.73 0.45 -1.69
C PRO A 108 15.42 -0.65 -0.66
N GLU A 109 16.08 -0.66 0.51
CA GLU A 109 15.80 -1.63 1.57
C GLU A 109 14.40 -1.36 2.20
N SER A 110 14.07 -0.09 2.47
CA SER A 110 12.75 0.28 3.00
C SER A 110 11.64 0.05 1.98
N ASP A 111 11.89 0.41 0.72
CA ASP A 111 10.91 0.27 -0.36
C ASP A 111 10.57 -1.20 -0.57
N ASN A 112 11.57 -2.09 -0.59
CA ASN A 112 11.34 -3.53 -0.71
C ASN A 112 10.51 -4.12 0.44
N VAL A 113 10.71 -3.64 1.67
CA VAL A 113 9.91 -4.08 2.83
C VAL A 113 8.49 -3.54 2.75
N MET A 114 8.31 -2.29 2.31
CA MET A 114 7.00 -1.69 2.10
C MET A 114 6.19 -2.48 1.07
N ASP A 115 6.76 -2.75 -0.11
CA ASP A 115 6.10 -3.55 -1.15
C ASP A 115 5.82 -5.00 -0.70
N ASP A 116 6.68 -5.58 0.13
CA ASP A 116 6.45 -6.91 0.70
C ASP A 116 5.23 -6.92 1.63
N ILE A 117 5.01 -5.85 2.40
CA ILE A 117 3.83 -5.72 3.28
C ILE A 117 2.59 -5.44 2.45
N GLU A 118 2.67 -4.58 1.43
CA GLU A 118 1.60 -4.33 0.47
C GLU A 118 1.06 -5.65 -0.12
N ALA A 119 1.97 -6.48 -0.64
CA ALA A 119 1.61 -7.80 -1.18
C ALA A 119 1.14 -8.78 -0.10
N MET A 120 1.71 -8.76 1.10
CA MET A 120 1.30 -9.63 2.20
C MET A 120 -0.12 -9.31 2.68
N LEU A 121 -0.50 -8.03 2.72
CA LEU A 121 -1.81 -7.57 3.18
C LEU A 121 -2.85 -7.50 2.05
N MET A 122 -2.43 -7.64 0.79
CA MET A 122 -3.27 -7.53 -0.41
C MET A 122 -4.05 -6.20 -0.47
N THR A 123 -3.35 -5.12 -0.11
CA THR A 123 -3.88 -3.75 -0.03
C THR A 123 -2.83 -2.81 -0.61
N ASN A 124 -3.24 -1.78 -1.36
CA ASN A 124 -2.34 -0.73 -1.85
C ASN A 124 -1.69 0.03 -0.69
N ARG A 125 -0.42 0.42 -0.87
CA ARG A 125 0.35 1.16 0.14
C ARG A 125 -0.27 2.51 0.53
N GLU A 126 -1.03 3.15 -0.36
CA GLU A 126 -1.71 4.42 -0.09
C GLU A 126 -2.76 4.25 1.01
N GLN A 127 -3.46 3.10 1.02
CA GLN A 127 -4.40 2.75 2.09
C GLN A 127 -3.68 2.41 3.41
N MET A 128 -2.38 2.14 3.35
CA MET A 128 -1.51 1.90 4.50
C MET A 128 -0.88 3.18 5.07
N GLY A 129 -1.24 4.35 4.51
CA GLY A 129 -0.68 5.65 4.89
C GLY A 129 0.63 5.99 4.16
N PHE A 130 1.10 5.16 3.22
CA PHE A 130 2.33 5.42 2.48
C PHE A 130 2.04 5.98 1.09
N VAL A 131 2.47 7.21 0.87
CA VAL A 131 2.16 7.96 -0.35
C VAL A 131 3.40 8.20 -1.23
N PRO A 132 3.24 8.33 -2.56
CA PRO A 132 4.30 8.84 -3.42
C PRO A 132 4.62 10.31 -3.11
N GLU A 133 5.87 10.73 -3.34
CA GLU A 133 6.27 12.15 -3.28
C GLU A 133 5.72 12.95 -4.48
N GLU A 134 5.45 12.28 -5.60
CA GLU A 134 5.07 12.91 -6.87
C GLU A 134 3.54 12.98 -7.02
N LYS A 135 3.04 14.06 -7.62
CA LYS A 135 1.60 14.26 -7.87
C LYS A 135 1.13 13.37 -9.04
N GLY A 136 -0.08 12.82 -8.93
CA GLY A 136 -0.67 11.83 -9.86
C GLY A 136 -1.01 12.30 -11.27
N GLY A 137 -0.40 13.39 -11.75
CA GLY A 137 -0.71 13.99 -13.04
C GLY A 137 -2.02 14.79 -13.05
N ALA A 138 -2.48 15.15 -14.25
CA ALA A 138 -3.72 15.89 -14.45
C ALA A 138 -4.55 15.29 -15.59
N VAL A 139 -5.87 15.33 -15.44
CA VAL A 139 -6.84 14.70 -16.37
C VAL A 139 -7.81 15.75 -16.93
N ALA A 140 -7.98 15.73 -18.25
CA ALA A 140 -9.00 16.50 -18.95
C ALA A 140 -9.68 15.61 -20.00
N GLY A 141 -10.97 15.80 -20.24
CA GLY A 141 -11.71 15.02 -21.21
C GLY A 141 -13.14 14.73 -20.78
N ASN A 142 -13.82 13.85 -21.52
CA ASN A 142 -15.20 13.42 -21.24
C ASN A 142 -15.24 12.51 -20.01
N LEU A 143 -15.08 13.10 -18.83
CA LEU A 143 -15.03 12.42 -17.54
C LEU A 143 -15.71 13.31 -16.49
N ILE A 144 -16.55 12.69 -15.66
CA ILE A 144 -17.03 13.28 -14.41
C ILE A 144 -16.40 12.49 -13.28
N VAL A 145 -15.58 13.16 -12.47
CA VAL A 145 -15.04 12.60 -11.23
C VAL A 145 -16.02 12.88 -10.12
N ILE A 146 -16.42 11.84 -9.38
CA ILE A 146 -17.25 11.95 -8.19
C ILE A 146 -16.31 11.82 -7.00
N ASP A 147 -16.09 12.94 -6.33
CA ASP A 147 -15.22 13.11 -5.18
C ASP A 147 -16.07 13.42 -3.92
N LYS A 148 -15.43 13.66 -2.77
CA LYS A 148 -16.07 14.11 -1.55
C LYS A 148 -15.53 15.49 -1.15
N ASP A 149 -16.41 16.37 -0.70
CA ASP A 149 -16.00 17.62 -0.05
C ASP A 149 -15.51 17.37 1.39
N GLU A 150 -15.07 18.44 2.08
CA GLU A 150 -14.62 18.39 3.47
C GLU A 150 -15.72 17.89 4.44
N ASP A 151 -16.99 18.07 4.09
CA ASP A 151 -18.16 17.57 4.84
C ASP A 151 -18.51 16.11 4.49
N GLY A 152 -17.79 15.49 3.55
CA GLY A 152 -18.03 14.13 3.07
C GLY A 152 -19.19 13.97 2.08
N LYS A 153 -19.75 15.07 1.58
CA LYS A 153 -20.83 15.06 0.56
C LYS A 153 -20.25 14.79 -0.82
N GLU A 154 -20.98 14.04 -1.63
CA GLU A 154 -20.56 13.74 -2.99
C GLU A 154 -20.53 15.00 -3.87
N LEU A 155 -19.36 15.30 -4.43
CA LEU A 155 -19.11 16.39 -5.35
C LEU A 155 -18.87 15.83 -6.75
N LYS A 156 -19.60 16.33 -7.75
CA LYS A 156 -19.38 15.96 -9.15
C LYS A 156 -18.53 17.02 -9.85
N ILE A 157 -17.34 16.62 -10.28
CA ILE A 157 -16.35 17.47 -10.95
C ILE A 157 -16.34 17.12 -12.44
N ASP A 158 -16.75 18.08 -13.27
CA ASP A 158 -16.84 17.93 -14.73
C ASP A 158 -15.49 18.26 -15.39
N CYS A 159 -14.73 17.23 -15.79
CA CYS A 159 -13.41 17.38 -16.40
C CYS A 159 -13.43 17.95 -17.84
N THR A 160 -14.61 18.25 -18.40
CA THR A 160 -14.73 18.91 -19.72
C THR A 160 -14.64 20.43 -19.65
N LYS A 161 -14.82 21.02 -18.47
CA LYS A 161 -15.01 22.48 -18.29
C LYS A 161 -13.81 23.22 -17.71
N PHE A 162 -12.61 22.64 -17.79
CA PHE A 162 -11.40 23.23 -17.22
C PHE A 162 -10.70 24.25 -18.14
N GLY A 163 -11.16 24.46 -19.37
CA GLY A 163 -10.54 25.40 -20.31
C GLY A 163 -9.12 24.96 -20.66
N SER A 164 -8.12 25.77 -20.30
CA SER A 164 -6.69 25.45 -20.46
C SER A 164 -6.11 24.61 -19.30
N GLY A 165 -6.88 24.36 -18.23
CA GLY A 165 -6.48 23.55 -17.09
C GLY A 165 -6.94 22.08 -17.18
N ALA A 166 -6.81 21.37 -16.06
CA ALA A 166 -7.22 19.98 -15.92
C ALA A 166 -7.49 19.65 -14.43
N TYR A 167 -8.18 18.55 -14.16
CA TYR A 167 -8.34 18.03 -12.80
C TYR A 167 -7.01 17.43 -12.32
N SER A 168 -6.45 17.96 -11.23
CA SER A 168 -5.23 17.41 -10.63
C SER A 168 -5.58 16.16 -9.82
N VAL A 169 -4.99 15.02 -10.17
CA VAL A 169 -5.31 13.76 -9.50
C VAL A 169 -4.74 13.79 -8.07
N PRO A 170 -5.57 13.54 -7.03
CA PRO A 170 -5.09 13.47 -5.65
C PRO A 170 -4.25 12.21 -5.43
N THR A 171 -3.49 12.21 -4.34
CA THR A 171 -2.59 11.09 -4.03
C THR A 171 -3.34 9.82 -3.61
N ILE A 172 -4.50 9.98 -2.98
CA ILE A 172 -5.40 8.88 -2.59
C ILE A 172 -6.58 8.93 -3.56
N VAL A 173 -6.83 7.84 -4.27
CA VAL A 173 -7.83 7.78 -5.35
C VAL A 173 -8.90 6.72 -5.11
N GLU A 174 -8.75 5.90 -4.07
CA GLU A 174 -9.61 4.75 -3.77
C GLU A 174 -11.07 5.12 -3.47
N HIS A 175 -11.32 6.36 -3.07
CA HIS A 175 -12.66 6.88 -2.78
C HIS A 175 -13.34 7.50 -4.01
N LEU A 176 -12.59 7.81 -5.07
CA LEU A 176 -13.10 8.44 -6.28
C LEU A 176 -14.00 7.47 -7.03
N LYS A 177 -15.08 8.00 -7.60
CA LYS A 177 -15.89 7.28 -8.60
C LYS A 177 -15.86 8.05 -9.91
N PHE A 178 -16.13 7.35 -11.01
CA PHE A 178 -15.99 7.91 -12.34
C PHE A 178 -17.26 7.69 -13.17
N GLN A 179 -17.66 8.70 -13.96
CA GLN A 179 -18.68 8.57 -15.01
C GLN A 179 -18.10 9.09 -16.32
N THR A 180 -18.08 8.25 -17.36
CA THR A 180 -17.50 8.62 -18.66
C THR A 180 -18.16 7.83 -19.79
N ASN A 181 -18.27 8.46 -20.96
CA ASN A 181 -18.63 7.81 -22.23
C ASN A 181 -17.45 7.83 -23.22
N ALA A 182 -16.23 8.11 -22.75
CA ALA A 182 -15.03 8.07 -23.59
C ALA A 182 -14.75 6.62 -24.05
N LYS A 183 -14.24 6.47 -25.28
CA LYS A 183 -13.94 5.16 -25.86
C LYS A 183 -12.52 4.65 -25.56
N PHE A 184 -11.64 5.57 -25.16
CA PHE A 184 -10.24 5.32 -24.83
C PHE A 184 -9.78 6.40 -23.84
N ILE A 185 -8.66 6.13 -23.15
CA ILE A 185 -7.94 7.06 -22.26
C ILE A 185 -6.69 7.51 -23.00
#